data_AF-A0A0W0H511-F1
#
_entry.id   AF-A0A0W0H511-F1
#
_cell.length_a   1.000
_cell.length_b   1.000
_cell.length_c   1.000
_cell.angle_alpha   90.00
_cell.angle_beta   90.00
_cell.angle_gamma   90.00
#
_symmetry.space_group_name_H-M   'P 1'
#
loop_
_entity.id
_entity.type
_entity.pdbx_description
1 polymer ?
#
loop_
_entity_poly.entity_id
_entity_poly.type
_entity_poly.pdbx_seq_one_letter_code
_entity_poly.pdbx_strand_id
1 'polypeptide(L)' 'MHDEILRFKLAAAANGLEKTDSAIAEIARNCGFKSAQYLHTVFRREFGCTPREYQAGSAVTR' A
#
# COMPACT_ATOMS: atom_id res chain seq x y z
N MET A 1 6.23 20.04 2.10
CA MET A 1 7.39 19.34 1.51
C MET A 1 7.59 17.95 2.13
N HIS A 2 6.54 17.13 2.27
CA HIS A 2 6.66 15.75 2.79
C HIS A 2 5.84 14.73 1.99
N ASP A 3 4.89 15.19 1.16
CA ASP A 3 3.91 14.35 0.46
C ASP A 3 4.49 13.61 -0.76
N GLU A 4 5.53 14.15 -1.38
CA GLU A 4 6.07 13.60 -2.64
C GLU A 4 6.75 12.23 -2.43
N ILE A 5 7.53 12.12 -1.36
CA ILE A 5 8.15 10.85 -0.94
C ILE A 5 7.06 9.84 -0.56
N LEU A 6 6.00 10.31 0.10
CA LEU A 6 4.93 9.45 0.61
C LEU A 6 4.13 8.83 -0.54
N ARG A 7 3.83 9.61 -1.59
CA ARG A 7 3.23 9.12 -2.83
C ARG A 7 4.09 8.07 -3.54
N PHE A 8 5.40 8.30 -3.63
CA PHE A 8 6.32 7.32 -4.23
C PHE A 8 6.31 5.99 -3.44
N LYS A 9 6.36 6.06 -2.11
CA LYS A 9 6.28 4.88 -1.23
C LYS A 9 4.94 4.15 -1.36
N LEU A 10 3.83 4.89 -1.50
CA LEU A 10 2.51 4.31 -1.73
C LEU A 10 2.43 3.55 -3.05
N ALA A 11 2.96 4.14 -4.14
CA ALA A 11 2.98 3.49 -5.44
C ALA A 11 3.80 2.20 -5.41
N ALA A 12 4.96 2.21 -4.73
CA ALA A 12 5.75 1.00 -4.52
C ALA A 12 5.00 -0.06 -3.70
N ALA A 13 4.29 0.35 -2.64
CA ALA A 13 3.49 -0.55 -1.83
C ALA A 13 2.34 -1.17 -2.63
N ALA A 14 1.62 -0.39 -3.43
CA ALA A 14 0.57 -0.87 -4.33
C ALA A 14 1.11 -1.93 -5.31
N ASN A 15 2.26 -1.66 -5.95
CA ASN A 15 2.88 -2.63 -6.86
C ASN A 15 3.27 -3.93 -6.15
N GLY A 16 3.73 -3.84 -4.90
CA GLY A 16 4.05 -5.01 -4.07
C GLY A 16 2.81 -5.81 -3.66
N LEU A 17 1.69 -5.13 -3.40
CA LEU A 17 0.41 -5.78 -3.06
C LEU A 17 -0.21 -6.51 -4.25
N GLU A 18 -0.01 -6.00 -5.47
CA GLU A 18 -0.48 -6.65 -6.70
C GLU A 18 0.40 -7.84 -7.11
N LYS A 19 1.71 -7.73 -6.91
CA LYS A 19 2.66 -8.77 -7.32
C LYS A 19 2.85 -9.88 -6.29
N THR A 20 2.57 -9.59 -5.02
CA THR A 20 2.92 -10.49 -3.92
C THR A 20 1.81 -10.57 -2.89
N ASP A 21 1.52 -11.78 -2.43
CA ASP A 21 0.61 -12.07 -1.32
C ASP A 21 1.28 -11.89 0.07
N SER A 22 2.27 -11.00 0.15
CA SER A 22 3.02 -10.75 1.39
C SER A 22 2.16 -9.99 2.40
N ALA A 23 2.42 -10.21 3.68
CA ALA A 23 1.71 -9.49 4.73
C ALA A 23 1.88 -7.97 4.56
N ILE A 24 0.77 -7.22 4.68
CA ILE A 24 0.74 -5.75 4.58
C ILE A 24 1.81 -5.07 5.45
N ALA A 25 2.09 -5.65 6.63
CA ALA A 25 3.11 -5.15 7.55
C ALA A 25 4.55 -5.29 7.06
N GLU A 26 4.84 -6.29 6.22
CA GLU A 26 6.12 -6.46 5.54
C GLU A 26 6.25 -5.47 4.38
N ILE A 27 5.21 -5.33 3.57
CA ILE A 27 5.19 -4.36 2.46
C ILE A 27 5.37 -2.94 2.99
N ALA A 28 4.68 -2.60 4.08
CA ALA A 28 4.86 -1.31 4.76
C ALA A 28 6.32 -1.09 5.19
N ARG A 29 6.96 -2.09 5.80
CA ARG A 29 8.37 -2.01 6.21
C ARG A 29 9.31 -1.85 5.01
N ASN A 30 9.11 -2.65 3.96
CA ASN A 30 9.93 -2.60 2.74
C ASN A 30 9.81 -1.26 2.01
N CYS A 31 8.62 -0.66 1.99
CA CYS A 31 8.40 0.66 1.40
C CYS A 31 8.79 1.82 2.34
N GLY A 32 9.32 1.53 3.54
CA GLY A 32 9.79 2.55 4.47
C GLY A 32 8.68 3.32 5.18
N PHE A 33 7.53 2.68 5.42
CA PHE A 33 6.48 3.18 6.31
C PHE A 33 6.80 2.83 7.76
N LYS A 34 6.52 3.77 8.67
CA LYS A 34 6.74 3.58 10.11
C LYS A 34 5.91 2.43 10.69
N SER A 35 4.71 2.21 10.14
CA SER A 35 3.79 1.17 10.63
C SER A 35 2.76 0.80 9.57
N ALA A 36 2.23 -0.43 9.65
CA ALA A 36 1.14 -0.91 8.80
C ALA A 36 -0.15 -0.08 8.96
N GLN A 37 -0.44 0.41 10.17
CA GLN A 37 -1.59 1.30 10.41
C GLN A 37 -1.44 2.64 9.69
N TYR A 38 -0.23 3.19 9.66
CA TYR A 38 0.03 4.41 8.92
C TYR A 38 -0.20 4.19 7.43
N LEU A 39 0.37 3.12 6.86
CA LEU A 39 0.11 2.68 5.49
C LEU A 39 -1.41 2.56 5.24
N HIS A 40 -2.16 1.86 6.08
CA HIS A 40 -3.62 1.73 5.94
C HIS A 40 -4.33 3.07 5.80
N THR A 41 -4.02 4.03 6.68
CA THR A 41 -4.66 5.34 6.69
C THR A 41 -4.34 6.14 5.42
N VAL A 42 -3.07 6.18 5.00
CA VAL A 42 -2.69 6.92 3.79
C VAL A 42 -3.12 6.21 2.50
N PHE A 43 -3.05 4.88 2.47
CA PHE A 43 -3.49 4.06 1.34
C PHE A 43 -4.99 4.22 1.11
N ARG A 44 -5.80 4.15 2.17
CA ARG A 44 -7.23 4.39 2.04
C ARG A 44 -7.58 5.82 1.64
N ARG A 45 -6.79 6.82 2.07
CA ARG A 45 -6.98 8.21 1.63
C ARG A 45 -6.69 8.40 0.13
N GLU A 46 -5.63 7.79 -0.38
CA GLU A 46 -5.23 7.96 -1.80
C GLU A 46 -5.99 7.02 -2.75
N PHE A 47 -6.18 5.74 -2.37
CA PHE A 47 -6.79 4.71 -3.22
C PHE A 47 -8.26 4.41 -2.90
N GLY A 48 -8.80 4.91 -1.79
CA GLY A 48 -10.19 4.68 -1.38
C GLY A 48 -10.47 3.30 -0.76
N CYS A 49 -9.55 2.35 -0.86
CA CYS A 49 -9.66 1.00 -0.31
C CYS A 49 -8.53 0.69 0.67
N THR A 50 -8.65 -0.37 1.47
CA THR A 50 -7.54 -0.82 2.31
C THR A 50 -6.50 -1.59 1.48
N PRO A 51 -5.22 -1.58 1.88
CA PRO A 51 -4.19 -2.31 1.15
C PRO A 51 -4.48 -3.82 1.07
N ARG A 52 -5.18 -4.36 2.08
CA ARG A 52 -5.67 -5.75 2.10
C ARG A 52 -6.75 -6.01 1.05
N GLU A 53 -7.69 -5.08 0.87
CA GLU A 53 -8.71 -5.19 -0.19
C GLU A 53 -8.08 -5.08 -1.59
N TYR A 54 -7.05 -4.24 -1.71
CA TYR A 54 -6.27 -4.10 -2.94
C TYR A 54 -5.51 -5.40 -3.28
N GLN A 55 -4.85 -6.01 -2.29
CA GLN A 55 -4.14 -7.29 -2.42
C GLN A 55 -5.09 -8.47 -2.70
N ALA A 56 -6.24 -8.54 -2.02
CA ALA A 56 -7.18 -9.65 -2.13
C ALA A 56 -7.87 -9.79 -3.50
N GLY A 57 -7.50 -8.97 -4.49
CA GLY A 57 -7.97 -9.15 -5.86
C GLY A 57 -9.40 -8.68 -6.12
N SER A 58 -9.94 -7.73 -5.34
CA SER A 58 -11.09 -6.94 -5.82
C SER A 58 -10.69 -5.96 -6.93
N ALA A 59 -9.40 -5.71 -7.13
CA ALA A 59 -8.88 -5.21 -8.40
C ALA A 59 -8.98 -6.34 -9.43
N VAL A 60 -10.17 -6.48 -10.00
CA VAL A 60 -10.45 -7.22 -11.23
C VAL A 60 -9.39 -6.83 -12.26
N THR A 61 -8.34 -7.64 -12.37
CA THR A 61 -7.49 -7.65 -13.57
C THR A 61 -8.00 -8.80 -14.41
N ARG A 62 -8.79 -8.39 -15.41
CA ARG A 62 -9.10 -9.13 -16.62
C ARG A 62 -8.20 -8.61 -17.72
#